data_AF-A0A7S3QV61-F1
#
_entry.id   AF-A0A7S3QV61-F1
#
_cell.length_a   1.000
_cell.length_b   1.000
_cell.length_c   1.000
_cell.angle_alpha   90.00
_cell.angle_beta   90.00
_cell.angle_gamma   90.00
#
_symmetry.space_group_name_H-M   'P 1'
#
loop_
_entity.id
_entity.type
_entity.pdbx_description
1 polymer ?
#
loop_
_entity_poly.entity_id
_entity_poly.type
_entity_poly.pdbx_seq_one_letter_code
_entity_poly.pdbx_strand_id
1 'polypeptide(L)'
;MTGPAKPLSDDQAAVYDRQLRVWGVEVQNRLSSSRVLIIGGNGLAAEVAKNIVLAGVGHVGIADSTPCSQAHFGNFLVPADAPPESTVAEACARTLQGMNPFVEVAAEDCCCSSSRNDGGG
;
A
#
# COMPACT_ATOMS: atom_id res chain seq x y z
N MET A 1 19.84 -14.61 5.46
CA MET A 1 19.39 -15.65 4.51
C MET A 1 17.88 -15.54 4.38
N THR A 2 17.38 -14.88 3.34
CA THR A 2 15.95 -14.90 3.01
C THR A 2 15.59 -16.31 2.54
N GLY A 3 14.52 -16.90 3.08
CA GLY A 3 14.05 -18.23 2.67
C GLY A 3 13.66 -18.27 1.19
N PRO A 4 13.53 -19.46 0.58
CA PRO A 4 13.15 -19.58 -0.82
C PRO A 4 11.80 -18.88 -1.05
N ALA A 5 11.74 -18.00 -2.04
CA ALA A 5 10.51 -17.31 -2.42
C ALA A 5 9.45 -18.36 -2.76
N LYS A 6 8.26 -18.22 -2.18
CA LYS A 6 7.14 -19.14 -2.44
C LYS A 6 6.79 -19.06 -3.93
N PRO A 7 6.73 -20.18 -4.66
CA PRO A 7 6.33 -20.15 -6.06
C PRO A 7 4.90 -19.58 -6.20
N LEU A 8 4.67 -18.84 -7.28
CA LEU A 8 3.37 -18.27 -7.60
C LEU A 8 2.32 -19.38 -7.73
N SER A 9 1.14 -19.16 -7.17
CA SER A 9 -0.02 -20.03 -7.44
C SER A 9 -0.49 -19.88 -8.89
N ASP A 10 -1.25 -20.86 -9.39
CA ASP A 10 -1.80 -20.82 -10.75
C ASP A 10 -2.66 -19.58 -10.99
N ASP A 11 -3.47 -19.18 -9.99
CA ASP A 11 -4.30 -17.97 -10.05
C ASP A 11 -3.45 -16.69 -10.15
N GLN A 12 -2.36 -16.61 -9.37
CA GLN A 12 -1.41 -15.49 -9.44
C GLN A 12 -0.69 -15.46 -10.79
N ALA A 13 -0.28 -16.63 -11.31
CA ALA A 13 0.38 -16.73 -12.61
C ALA A 13 -0.55 -16.28 -13.75
N ALA A 14 -1.85 -16.61 -13.66
CA ALA A 14 -2.85 -16.16 -14.63
C ALA A 14 -3.06 -14.64 -14.59
N VAL A 15 -3.17 -14.04 -13.39
CA VAL A 15 -3.31 -12.58 -13.23
C VAL A 15 -2.07 -11.83 -13.71
N TYR A 16 -0.88 -12.36 -13.44
CA TYR A 16 0.39 -11.72 -13.78
C TYR A 16 0.99 -12.15 -15.14
N ASP A 17 0.33 -12.97 -15.96
CA ASP A 17 0.88 -13.53 -17.21
C ASP A 17 1.56 -12.45 -18.10
N ARG A 18 0.88 -11.30 -18.29
CA ARG A 18 1.44 -10.20 -19.10
C ARG A 18 2.66 -9.56 -18.47
N GLN A 19 2.69 -9.45 -17.14
CA GLN A 19 3.83 -8.89 -16.40
C GLN A 19 5.02 -9.84 -16.43
N LEU A 20 4.76 -11.15 -16.29
CA LEU A 20 5.77 -12.21 -16.37
C LEU A 20 6.48 -12.25 -17.72
N ARG A 21 5.79 -11.92 -18.82
CA ARG A 21 6.42 -11.82 -20.16
C ARG A 21 7.41 -10.66 -20.28
N VAL A 22 7.28 -9.62 -19.46
CA VAL A 22 8.15 -8.44 -19.51
C VAL A 22 9.40 -8.65 -18.67
N TRP A 23 9.26 -9.10 -17.42
CA TRP A 23 10.39 -9.18 -16.47
C TRP A 23 10.69 -10.58 -15.93
N GLY A 24 9.88 -11.59 -16.27
CA GLY A 24 10.10 -12.97 -15.86
C GLY A 24 9.64 -13.31 -14.44
N VAL A 25 9.57 -14.61 -14.15
CA VAL A 25 9.07 -15.15 -12.88
C VAL A 25 9.96 -14.77 -11.69
N GLU A 26 11.28 -14.73 -11.88
CA GLU A 26 12.22 -14.39 -10.82
C GLU A 26 11.99 -12.98 -10.26
N VAL A 27 11.75 -12.00 -11.14
CA VAL A 27 11.46 -10.62 -10.71
C VAL A 27 10.11 -10.56 -9.99
N GLN A 28 9.09 -11.28 -10.48
CA GLN A 28 7.80 -11.34 -9.80
C GLN A 28 7.88 -11.95 -8.40
N ASN A 29 8.68 -13.01 -8.23
CA ASN A 29 8.92 -13.63 -6.93
C ASN A 29 9.63 -12.68 -5.96
N ARG A 30 10.55 -11.85 -6.46
CA ARG A 30 11.19 -10.82 -5.64
C ARG A 30 10.19 -9.75 -5.21
N LEU A 31 9.36 -9.28 -6.13
CA LEU A 31 8.29 -8.33 -5.83
C LEU A 31 7.33 -8.88 -4.78
N SER A 32 6.84 -10.12 -4.95
CA SER A 32 5.92 -10.77 -4.00
C SER A 32 6.53 -11.02 -2.62
N SER A 33 7.86 -11.02 -2.50
CA SER A 33 8.57 -11.09 -1.21
C SER A 33 8.92 -9.71 -0.61
N SER A 34 8.72 -8.63 -1.38
CA SER A 34 9.08 -7.27 -0.98
C SER A 34 7.97 -6.61 -0.15
N ARG A 35 8.37 -5.65 0.68
CA ARG A 35 7.48 -4.81 1.48
C ARG A 35 7.74 -3.35 1.18
N VAL A 36 6.69 -2.55 0.99
CA VAL A 36 6.79 -1.11 0.71
C VAL A 36 5.97 -0.34 1.74
N LEU A 37 6.50 0.77 2.23
CA LEU A 37 5.76 1.74 3.05
C LEU A 37 5.60 3.04 2.27
N ILE A 38 4.37 3.54 2.17
CA ILE A 38 4.03 4.80 1.53
C ILE A 38 3.59 5.78 2.63
N ILE A 39 4.25 6.92 2.71
CA ILE A 39 3.98 7.95 3.71
C ILE A 39 3.26 9.12 3.04
N GLY A 40 2.06 9.43 3.53
CA GLY A 40 1.16 10.43 2.98
C GLY A 40 0.22 9.89 1.90
N GLY A 41 -0.98 10.45 1.82
CA GLY A 41 -2.07 10.04 0.94
C GLY A 41 -2.59 11.20 0.10
N ASN A 42 -1.72 11.78 -0.72
CA ASN A 42 -2.13 12.72 -1.76
C ASN A 42 -2.39 12.01 -3.11
N GLY A 43 -2.86 12.74 -4.12
CA GLY A 43 -3.17 12.14 -5.44
C GLY A 43 -1.98 11.47 -6.14
N LEU A 44 -0.76 11.96 -5.93
CA LEU A 44 0.45 11.30 -6.45
C LEU A 44 0.73 9.99 -5.72
N ALA A 45 0.66 10.00 -4.38
CA ALA A 45 0.83 8.82 -3.57
C ALA A 45 -0.21 7.74 -3.95
N ALA A 46 -1.44 8.14 -4.27
CA ALA A 46 -2.49 7.25 -4.74
C ALA A 46 -2.12 6.54 -6.07
N GLU A 47 -1.59 7.28 -7.04
CA GLU A 47 -1.13 6.73 -8.32
C GLU A 47 0.06 5.77 -8.14
N VAL A 48 1.02 6.12 -7.29
CA VAL A 48 2.16 5.27 -6.96
C VAL A 48 1.68 3.99 -6.25
N ALA A 49 0.83 4.11 -5.24
CA ALA A 49 0.32 2.98 -4.48
C ALA A 49 -0.45 2.00 -5.37
N LYS A 50 -1.33 2.51 -6.24
CA LYS A 50 -2.03 1.70 -7.25
C LYS A 50 -1.06 0.89 -8.10
N ASN A 51 -0.02 1.53 -8.65
CA ASN A 51 0.92 0.84 -9.53
C ASN A 51 1.75 -0.22 -8.79
N ILE A 52 2.13 0.04 -7.53
CA ILE A 52 2.86 -0.91 -6.69
C ILE A 52 1.99 -2.12 -6.34
N VAL A 53 0.73 -1.90 -5.97
CA VAL A 53 -0.21 -2.98 -5.66
C VAL A 53 -0.54 -3.80 -6.90
N LEU A 54 -0.76 -3.16 -8.06
CA LEU A 54 -1.03 -3.88 -9.32
C LEU A 54 0.20 -4.63 -9.86
N ALA A 55 1.41 -4.20 -9.52
CA ALA A 55 2.64 -4.93 -9.82
C ALA A 55 2.81 -6.20 -8.97
N GLY A 56 2.01 -6.39 -7.91
CA GLY A 56 2.01 -7.61 -7.11
C GLY A 56 3.14 -7.67 -6.08
N VAL A 57 3.43 -6.54 -5.42
CA VAL A 57 4.32 -6.53 -4.25
C VAL A 57 3.71 -7.34 -3.10
N GLY A 58 4.52 -7.99 -2.27
CA GLY A 58 4.01 -8.83 -1.18
C GLY A 58 3.17 -8.08 -0.16
N HIS A 59 3.65 -6.93 0.28
CA HIS A 59 2.97 -6.10 1.28
C HIS A 59 3.16 -4.61 1.00
N VAL A 60 2.10 -3.84 1.20
CA VAL A 60 2.07 -2.37 1.09
C VAL A 60 1.45 -1.76 2.34
N GLY A 61 2.26 -1.04 3.11
CA GLY A 61 1.81 -0.22 4.23
C GLY A 61 1.56 1.22 3.80
N ILE A 62 0.53 1.85 4.36
CA ILE A 62 0.17 3.26 4.11
C ILE A 62 0.10 3.99 5.44
N ALA A 63 0.91 5.03 5.61
CA ALA A 63 0.92 5.86 6.81
C ALA A 63 0.42 7.27 6.49
N ASP A 64 -0.80 7.59 6.91
CA ASP A 64 -1.41 8.92 6.83
C ASP A 64 -2.56 9.04 7.83
N SER A 65 -2.34 9.78 8.91
CA SER A 65 -3.32 10.01 9.98
C SER A 65 -4.31 11.14 9.68
N THR A 66 -4.26 11.73 8.49
CA THR A 66 -5.19 12.79 8.09
C THR A 66 -6.61 12.22 8.06
N PRO A 67 -7.62 12.89 8.63
CA PRO A 67 -9.01 12.47 8.51
C PRO A 67 -9.47 12.47 7.05
N CYS A 68 -10.31 11.51 6.65
CA CYS A 68 -10.83 11.45 5.28
C CYS A 68 -11.57 12.74 4.86
N SER A 69 -12.20 13.44 5.80
CA SER A 69 -12.85 14.73 5.55
C SER A 69 -11.89 15.84 5.09
N GLN A 70 -10.58 15.64 5.26
CA GLN A 70 -9.51 16.56 4.86
C GLN A 70 -8.62 15.96 3.76
N ALA A 71 -9.06 14.88 3.11
CA ALA A 71 -8.29 14.24 2.05
C ALA A 71 -7.96 15.21 0.90
N HIS A 72 -6.76 15.09 0.36
CA HIS A 72 -6.31 15.92 -0.76
C HIS A 72 -7.15 15.67 -2.02
N PHE A 73 -7.49 16.73 -2.74
CA PHE A 73 -8.12 16.64 -4.05
C PHE A 73 -7.27 15.78 -5.00
N GLY A 74 -7.93 14.87 -5.73
CA GLY A 74 -7.27 13.95 -6.66
C GLY A 74 -6.81 12.62 -6.05
N ASN A 75 -6.98 12.39 -4.75
CA ASN A 75 -6.82 11.05 -4.17
C ASN A 75 -8.08 10.20 -4.43
N PHE A 76 -8.07 9.42 -5.52
CA PHE A 76 -9.18 8.53 -5.87
C PHE A 76 -9.27 7.27 -4.99
N LEU A 77 -8.28 7.02 -4.12
CA LEU A 77 -8.30 5.87 -3.21
C LEU A 77 -9.12 6.13 -1.95
N VAL A 78 -9.51 7.38 -1.69
CA VAL A 78 -10.46 7.75 -0.64
C VAL A 78 -11.85 7.86 -1.27
N PRO A 79 -12.77 6.91 -1.01
CA PRO A 79 -14.12 6.98 -1.53
C PRO A 79 -14.87 8.23 -1.03
N ALA A 80 -15.80 8.74 -1.84
CA ALA A 80 -16.60 9.91 -1.47
C ALA A 80 -17.51 9.66 -0.25
N ASP A 81 -17.86 8.40 0.00
CA ASP A 81 -18.65 7.92 1.13
C ASP A 81 -17.78 7.36 2.28
N ALA A 82 -16.46 7.62 2.24
CA ALA A 82 -15.57 7.22 3.33
C ALA A 82 -16.05 7.81 4.67
N PRO A 83 -16.08 7.01 5.75
CA PRO A 83 -16.48 7.51 7.05
C PRO A 83 -15.57 8.68 7.49
N PRO A 84 -16.11 9.81 7.95
CA PRO A 84 -15.31 11.00 8.29
C PRO A 84 -14.25 10.75 9.37
N GLU A 85 -14.51 9.80 10.27
CA GLU A 85 -13.63 9.37 11.35
C GLU A 85 -12.50 8.43 10.90
N SER A 86 -12.62 7.84 9.71
CA SER A 86 -11.53 7.04 9.12
C SER A 86 -10.39 7.96 8.69
N THR A 87 -9.17 7.46 8.84
CA THR A 87 -7.97 8.09 8.30
C THR A 87 -7.85 7.84 6.80
N VAL A 88 -7.11 8.72 6.11
CA VAL A 88 -6.75 8.54 4.70
C VAL A 88 -6.04 7.21 4.50
N ALA A 89 -5.17 6.79 5.42
CA ALA A 89 -4.51 5.49 5.35
C ALA A 89 -5.51 4.31 5.33
N GLU A 90 -6.48 4.29 6.24
CA GLU A 90 -7.48 3.22 6.32
C GLU A 90 -8.37 3.19 5.07
N ALA A 91 -8.78 4.36 4.57
CA ALA A 91 -9.56 4.43 3.34
C ALA A 91 -8.75 3.94 2.12
N CYS A 92 -7.51 4.39 1.98
CA CYS A 92 -6.64 3.96 0.88
C CYS A 92 -6.36 2.46 0.95
N ALA A 93 -6.06 1.93 2.13
CA ALA A 93 -5.75 0.52 2.33
C ALA A 93 -6.93 -0.37 1.93
N ARG A 94 -8.16 -0.02 2.33
CA ARG A 94 -9.38 -0.74 1.90
C ARG A 94 -9.54 -0.76 0.38
N THR A 95 -9.41 0.40 -0.26
CA THR A 95 -9.57 0.52 -1.72
C THR A 95 -8.51 -0.30 -2.46
N LEU A 96 -7.24 -0.19 -2.05
CA LEU A 96 -6.13 -0.91 -2.67
C LEU A 96 -6.21 -2.42 -2.44
N GLN A 97 -6.63 -2.86 -1.26
CA GLN A 97 -6.83 -4.28 -0.98
C GLN A 97 -7.84 -4.92 -1.96
N GLY A 98 -8.87 -4.17 -2.35
CA GLY A 98 -9.84 -4.59 -3.37
C GLY A 98 -9.30 -4.65 -4.79
N MET A 99 -8.19 -3.96 -5.10
CA MET A 99 -7.56 -3.99 -6.43
C MET A 99 -6.73 -5.24 -6.68
N ASN A 100 -6.12 -5.80 -5.63
CA ASN A 100 -5.30 -7.00 -5.75
C ASN A 100 -5.36 -7.85 -4.47
N PRO A 101 -6.10 -8.98 -4.47
CA PRO A 101 -6.24 -9.84 -3.28
C PRO A 101 -4.95 -10.60 -2.93
N PHE A 102 -3.93 -10.58 -3.79
CA PHE A 102 -2.65 -11.25 -3.55
C PHE A 102 -1.62 -10.37 -2.85
N VAL A 103 -1.95 -9.10 -2.61
CA VAL A 103 -1.10 -8.14 -1.91
C VAL A 103 -1.70 -7.90 -0.53
N GLU A 104 -0.87 -7.97 0.50
CA GLU A 104 -1.27 -7.56 1.85
C GLU A 104 -1.19 -6.04 1.95
N VAL A 105 -2.33 -5.36 2.12
CA VAL A 105 -2.37 -3.90 2.27
C VAL A 105 -2.78 -3.55 3.69
N ALA A 106 -2.00 -2.70 4.35
CA ALA A 106 -2.23 -2.28 5.72
C ALA A 106 -2.21 -0.75 5.86
N ALA A 107 -3.07 -0.23 6.73
CA ALA A 107 -2.92 1.11 7.26
C ALA A 107 -1.96 1.02 8.46
N GLU A 108 -0.90 1.83 8.42
CA GLU A 108 0.16 1.86 9.41
C GLU A 108 0.02 3.11 10.26
N ASP A 109 0.21 2.97 11.57
CA ASP A 109 0.17 4.09 12.50
C ASP A 109 1.33 5.05 12.22
N CYS A 110 1.01 6.27 11.80
CA CYS A 110 2.00 7.34 11.76
C CYS A 110 2.22 7.85 13.19
N CYS A 111 3.00 7.13 13.99
CA CYS A 111 3.50 7.64 15.27
C CYS A 111 4.55 8.74 15.05
N CYS A 112 4.16 9.85 14.44
CA CYS A 112 4.81 11.14 14.67
C CYS A 112 4.15 11.81 15.87
N SER A 113 4.04 11.10 17.00
CA SER A 113 3.77 11.77 18.27
C SER A 113 4.99 12.63 18.57
N SER A 114 4.82 13.95 18.47
CA SER A 114 5.81 14.90 18.95
C SER A 114 6.24 14.48 20.35
N SER A 115 7.51 14.11 20.53
CA SER A 115 8.09 14.07 21.87
C SER A 115 7.94 15.48 22.45
N ARG A 116 7.00 15.60 23.39
CA ARG A 116 6.80 16.79 24.21
C ARG A 116 8.01 16.96 25.12
N ASN A 117 8.68 18.10 24.94
CA ASN A 117 9.23 18.95 25.99
C ASN A 117 10.06 18.26 27.11
N ASP A 118 11.37 18.15 26.89
CA ASP A 118 12.32 18.11 28.01
C ASP A 118 12.51 19.53 28.53
N GLY A 119 11.66 19.90 29.50
CA GLY A 119 12.00 20.97 30.42
C GLY A 119 13.13 20.50 31.34
N GLY A 120 14.21 21.26 31.42
CA GLY A 120 15.27 21.05 32.39
C GLY A 120 16.14 22.29 32.55
N GLY A 121 16.06 22.92 33.73
CA GLY A 121 17.03 23.92 34.23
C GLY A 121 16.49 25.32 34.39
#